data_AF-A0AAV0WRN7-F1
#
_entry.id   AF-A0AAV0WRN7-F1
#
_cell.length_a   1.000
_cell.length_b   1.000
_cell.length_c   1.000
_cell.angle_alpha   90.00
_cell.angle_beta   90.00
_cell.angle_gamma   90.00
#
_symmetry.space_group_name_H-M   'P 1'
#
loop_
_entity.id
_entity.type
_entity.pdbx_description
1 polymer ?
#
loop_
_entity_poly.entity_id
_entity_poly.type
_entity_poly.pdbx_seq_one_letter_code
_entity_poly.pdbx_strand_id
1 'polypeptide(L)'
;MFERLVKLKEPLTIVMISLKEAPSNLTPEEWVIVEDIIPLLRPFNSLIVELSAEQYPTISRVVPLIRGLQTSLCSKSPKTSVGRFIKSNLVAQVNWRFEGIETQSLFPYFSRATLLDPRFKKAAFGVEQNASEAERSIISEIASLTHR
;
A
#
# COMPACT_ATOMS: atom_id res chain seq x y z
N MET A 1 6.58 -1.57 13.90
CA MET A 1 6.44 -1.90 15.34
C MET A 1 6.38 -3.41 15.58
N PHE A 2 5.46 -4.16 14.98
CA PHE A 2 5.38 -5.63 15.17
C PHE A 2 6.67 -6.38 14.80
N GLU A 3 7.36 -6.01 13.73
CA GLU A 3 8.67 -6.61 13.42
C GLU A 3 9.72 -6.39 14.53
N ARG A 4 9.69 -5.23 15.18
CA ARG A 4 10.57 -4.94 16.33
C ARG A 4 10.14 -5.74 17.57
N LEU A 5 8.83 -5.89 17.78
CA LEU A 5 8.29 -6.71 18.87
C LEU A 5 8.76 -8.17 18.74
N VAL A 6 8.66 -8.76 17.54
CA VAL A 6 9.16 -10.13 17.28
C VAL A 6 10.66 -10.23 17.48
N LYS A 7 11.45 -9.25 17.02
CA LYS A 7 12.91 -9.22 17.26
C LYS A 7 13.29 -9.17 18.76
N LEU A 8 12.43 -8.59 19.59
CA LEU A 8 12.65 -8.43 21.02
C LEU A 8 11.95 -9.51 21.86
N LYS A 9 11.36 -10.54 21.24
CA LYS A 9 10.58 -11.59 21.92
C LYS A 9 11.35 -12.25 23.07
N GLU A 10 12.58 -12.69 22.83
CA GLU A 10 13.43 -13.33 23.84
C GLU A 10 13.80 -12.39 24.99
N PRO A 11 14.44 -11.21 24.75
CA PRO A 11 14.80 -10.32 25.84
C PRO A 11 13.59 -9.80 26.62
N LEU A 12 12.46 -9.54 25.95
CA LEU A 12 11.22 -9.15 26.64
C LEU A 12 10.73 -10.27 27.56
N THR A 13 10.72 -11.52 27.09
CA THR A 13 10.27 -12.66 27.90
C THR A 13 11.13 -12.82 29.16
N ILE A 14 12.45 -12.68 29.05
CA ILE A 14 13.38 -12.77 30.20
C ILE A 14 13.10 -11.64 31.21
N VAL A 15 12.99 -10.41 30.73
CA VAL A 15 12.74 -9.24 31.58
C VAL A 15 11.38 -9.34 32.28
N MET A 16 10.35 -9.82 31.58
CA MET A 16 9.01 -9.99 32.14
C MET A 16 8.98 -11.04 33.27
N ILE A 17 9.77 -12.11 33.18
CA ILE A 17 9.92 -13.09 34.26
C ILE A 17 10.67 -12.49 35.48
N SER A 18 11.58 -11.55 35.24
CA SER A 18 12.47 -10.99 36.27
C SER A 18 11.85 -9.85 37.08
N LEU A 19 10.83 -9.20 36.55
CA LEU A 19 10.17 -8.04 37.17
C LEU A 19 9.04 -8.47 38.09
N LYS A 20 9.01 -7.93 39.32
CA LYS A 20 7.97 -8.22 40.33
C LYS A 20 6.54 -7.84 39.91
N GLU A 21 6.40 -6.79 39.10
CA GLU A 21 5.11 -6.23 38.68
C GLU A 21 5.02 -6.13 37.14
N ALA A 22 5.47 -7.16 36.43
CA ALA A 22 5.31 -7.20 34.98
C ALA A 22 3.85 -7.50 34.56
N PRO A 23 3.37 -6.90 33.45
CA PRO A 23 2.14 -7.37 32.82
C PRO A 23 2.32 -8.80 32.28
N SER A 24 1.22 -9.49 32.00
CA SER A 24 1.26 -10.80 31.35
C SER A 24 1.90 -10.70 29.95
N ASN A 25 2.79 -11.64 29.64
CA ASN A 25 3.37 -11.74 28.29
C ASN A 25 2.33 -12.27 27.29
N LEU A 26 2.60 -12.08 26.00
CA LEU A 26 1.78 -12.63 24.93
C LEU A 26 1.82 -14.17 24.97
N THR A 27 0.67 -14.79 24.73
CA THR A 27 0.58 -16.25 24.63
C THR A 27 1.27 -16.78 23.37
N PRO A 28 1.63 -18.08 23.31
CA PRO A 28 2.18 -18.67 22.09
C PRO A 28 1.31 -18.44 20.86
N GLU A 29 -0.01 -18.50 21.00
CA GLU A 29 -0.98 -18.26 19.92
C GLU A 29 -0.96 -16.80 19.46
N GLU A 30 -0.87 -15.85 20.39
CA GLU A 30 -0.77 -14.43 20.06
C GLU A 30 0.52 -14.12 19.31
N TRP A 31 1.64 -14.73 19.68
CA TRP A 31 2.89 -14.61 18.94
C TRP A 31 2.76 -15.10 17.49
N VAL A 32 2.11 -16.25 17.28
CA VAL A 32 1.84 -16.78 15.94
C VAL A 32 0.97 -15.82 15.13
N ILE A 33 -0.04 -15.20 15.74
CA ILE A 33 -0.88 -14.18 15.07
C ILE A 33 -0.04 -12.97 14.67
N VAL A 34 0.79 -12.44 15.57
CA VAL A 34 1.65 -11.28 15.30
C VAL A 34 2.61 -11.56 14.15
N GLU A 35 3.24 -12.73 14.12
CA GLU A 35 4.15 -13.14 13.06
C GLU A 35 3.41 -13.30 11.70
N ASP A 36 2.18 -13.82 11.72
CA ASP A 36 1.36 -14.05 10.52
C ASP A 36 0.85 -12.74 9.86
N ILE A 37 0.63 -11.67 10.64
CA ILE A 37 0.14 -10.38 10.10
C ILE A 37 1.25 -9.49 9.55
N ILE A 38 2.51 -9.65 9.99
CA ILE A 38 3.64 -8.82 9.55
C ILE A 38 3.77 -8.77 8.02
N PRO A 39 3.72 -9.90 7.28
CA PRO A 39 3.79 -9.89 5.82
C PRO A 39 2.64 -9.14 5.13
N LEU A 40 1.48 -9.00 5.79
CA LEU A 40 0.34 -8.23 5.28
C LEU A 40 0.57 -6.72 5.44
N LEU A 41 1.26 -6.30 6.50
CA LEU A 41 1.51 -4.89 6.82
C LEU A 41 2.76 -4.32 6.14
N ARG A 42 3.75 -5.17 5.83
CA ARG A 42 5.01 -4.74 5.19
C ARG A 42 4.82 -3.95 3.89
N PRO A 43 3.92 -4.34 2.96
CA PRO A 43 3.66 -3.57 1.73
C PRO A 43 3.21 -2.14 1.99
N PHE A 44 2.41 -1.90 3.03
CA PHE A 44 2.00 -0.54 3.41
C PHE A 44 3.17 0.29 3.87
N ASN A 45 4.05 -0.27 4.71
CA ASN A 45 5.25 0.44 5.15
C ASN A 45 6.17 0.80 3.97
N SER A 46 6.40 -0.14 3.04
CA SER A 46 7.20 0.13 1.84
C SER A 46 6.59 1.23 0.98
N LEU A 47 5.26 1.21 0.79
CA LEU A 47 4.54 2.24 0.04
C LEU A 47 4.64 3.62 0.72
N ILE A 48 4.46 3.68 2.04
CA ILE A 48 4.55 4.93 2.80
C ILE A 48 5.96 5.51 2.70
N VAL A 49 6.99 4.71 2.96
CA VAL A 49 8.39 5.15 2.86
C VAL A 49 8.70 5.72 1.47
N GLU A 50 8.21 5.05 0.42
CA GLU A 50 8.39 5.50 -0.96
C GLU A 50 7.67 6.83 -1.26
N LEU A 51 6.44 7.00 -0.75
CA LEU A 51 5.66 8.22 -0.96
C LEU A 51 6.08 9.38 -0.06
N SER A 52 6.74 9.11 1.06
CA SER A 52 7.31 10.12 1.97
C SER A 52 8.64 10.68 1.48
N ALA A 53 9.13 10.28 0.30
CA ALA A 53 10.33 10.85 -0.26
C ALA A 53 10.11 12.30 -0.73
N GLU A 54 10.99 13.20 -0.30
CA GLU A 54 10.94 14.63 -0.67
C GLU A 54 11.92 14.98 -1.80
N GLN A 55 12.91 14.11 -2.06
CA GLN A 55 13.99 14.38 -3.00
C GLN A 55 13.61 14.18 -4.47
N TYR A 56 12.45 13.58 -4.75
CA TYR A 56 11.97 13.32 -6.12
C TYR A 56 10.43 13.35 -6.20
N PRO A 57 9.86 13.63 -7.38
CA PRO A 57 8.41 13.58 -7.56
C PRO A 57 7.86 12.17 -7.30
N THR A 58 6.90 12.06 -6.37
CA THR A 58 6.26 10.79 -5.99
C THR A 58 4.89 10.59 -6.64
N ILE A 59 4.26 11.66 -7.14
CA ILE A 59 2.88 11.64 -7.66
C ILE A 59 2.68 10.66 -8.82
N SER A 60 3.66 10.52 -9.73
CA SER A 60 3.59 9.57 -10.84
C SER A 60 3.69 8.11 -10.40
N ARG A 61 4.15 7.85 -9.17
CA ARG A 61 4.31 6.51 -8.60
C ARG A 61 3.06 6.05 -7.85
N VAL A 62 2.11 6.93 -7.56
CA VAL A 62 0.92 6.61 -6.75
C VAL A 62 0.10 5.49 -7.38
N VAL A 63 -0.29 5.62 -8.64
CA VAL A 63 -1.07 4.58 -9.34
C VAL A 63 -0.36 3.22 -9.32
N PRO A 64 0.89 3.06 -9.82
CA PRO A 64 1.55 1.76 -9.81
C PRO A 64 1.79 1.21 -8.39
N LEU A 65 2.03 2.06 -7.39
CA LEU A 65 2.21 1.62 -6.00
C LEU A 65 0.92 1.08 -5.39
N ILE A 66 -0.22 1.75 -5.60
CA ILE A 66 -1.52 1.28 -5.12
C ILE A 66 -1.89 -0.05 -5.78
N ARG A 67 -1.63 -0.20 -7.08
CA ARG A 67 -1.81 -1.48 -7.77
C ARG A 67 -0.91 -2.58 -7.21
N GLY A 68 0.37 -2.26 -7.00
CA GLY A 68 1.32 -3.16 -6.38
C GLY A 68 0.88 -3.60 -4.97
N LEU A 69 0.31 -2.68 -4.19
CA LEU A 69 -0.27 -2.97 -2.87
C LEU A 69 -1.45 -3.95 -2.99
N GLN A 70 -2.41 -3.70 -3.89
CA GLN A 70 -3.56 -4.58 -4.13
C GLN A 70 -3.10 -5.99 -4.55
N THR A 71 -2.21 -6.10 -5.53
CA THR A 71 -1.66 -7.38 -5.98
C THR A 71 -0.90 -8.10 -4.87
N SER A 72 -0.07 -7.37 -4.12
CA SER A 72 0.68 -7.93 -2.99
C SER A 72 -0.27 -8.51 -1.95
N LEU A 73 -1.30 -7.77 -1.52
CA LEU A 73 -2.27 -8.25 -0.54
C LEU A 73 -3.02 -9.49 -1.02
N CYS A 74 -3.48 -9.50 -2.27
CA CYS A 74 -4.15 -10.66 -2.85
C CYS A 74 -3.27 -11.91 -2.84
N SER A 75 -1.96 -11.75 -3.11
CA SER A 75 -0.99 -12.86 -3.15
C SER A 75 -0.64 -13.47 -1.79
N LYS A 76 -0.86 -12.77 -0.67
CA LYS A 76 -0.48 -13.29 0.67
C LYS A 76 -1.51 -14.28 1.19
N SER A 77 -1.05 -15.39 1.77
CA SER A 77 -1.92 -16.42 2.37
C SER A 77 -1.67 -16.52 3.88
N PRO A 78 -2.36 -15.73 4.72
CA PRO A 78 -2.22 -15.82 6.17
C PRO A 78 -2.73 -17.16 6.70
N LYS A 79 -2.02 -17.72 7.68
CA LYS A 79 -2.27 -19.04 8.26
C LYS A 79 -3.31 -19.01 9.38
N THR A 80 -3.37 -17.91 10.13
CA THR A 80 -4.27 -17.75 11.27
C THR A 80 -5.66 -17.27 10.81
N SER A 81 -6.69 -17.57 11.62
CA SER A 81 -8.05 -17.05 11.38
C SER A 81 -8.08 -15.52 11.44
N VAL A 82 -7.38 -14.94 12.42
CA VAL A 82 -7.21 -13.49 12.59
C VAL A 82 -6.49 -12.87 11.40
N GLY A 83 -5.40 -13.49 10.92
CA GLY A 83 -4.68 -13.03 9.73
C GLY A 83 -5.56 -13.04 8.47
N ARG A 84 -6.40 -14.06 8.28
CA ARG A 84 -7.38 -14.11 7.18
C ARG A 84 -8.43 -13.00 7.29
N PHE A 85 -8.95 -12.77 8.49
CA PHE A 85 -9.89 -11.68 8.75
C PHE A 85 -9.27 -10.31 8.44
N ILE A 86 -8.06 -10.06 8.94
CA ILE A 86 -7.32 -8.83 8.69
C ILE A 86 -7.04 -8.65 7.19
N LYS A 87 -6.58 -9.69 6.48
CA LYS A 87 -6.37 -9.62 5.03
C LYS A 87 -7.65 -9.21 4.31
N SER A 88 -8.78 -9.84 4.62
CA SER A 88 -10.07 -9.53 3.99
C SER A 88 -10.44 -8.06 4.19
N ASN A 89 -10.32 -7.56 5.42
CA ASN A 89 -10.62 -6.18 5.74
C ASN A 89 -9.64 -5.20 5.06
N LEU A 90 -8.34 -5.49 5.04
CA LEU A 90 -7.34 -4.66 4.37
C LEU A 90 -7.61 -4.56 2.86
N VAL A 91 -7.94 -5.67 2.20
CA VAL A 91 -8.27 -5.67 0.77
C VAL A 91 -9.53 -4.82 0.52
N ALA A 92 -10.58 -4.98 1.32
CA ALA A 92 -11.80 -4.20 1.20
C ALA A 92 -11.54 -2.69 1.39
N GLN A 93 -10.79 -2.31 2.44
CA GLN A 93 -10.48 -0.92 2.74
C GLN A 93 -9.57 -0.28 1.70
N VAL A 94 -8.56 -1.00 1.19
CA VAL A 94 -7.69 -0.49 0.11
C VAL A 94 -8.50 -0.25 -1.16
N ASN A 95 -9.34 -1.20 -1.56
CA ASN A 95 -10.16 -1.05 -2.77
C ASN A 95 -11.16 0.10 -2.65
N TRP A 96 -11.79 0.24 -1.48
CA TRP A 96 -12.72 1.34 -1.23
C TRP A 96 -12.03 2.71 -1.17
N ARG A 97 -10.92 2.82 -0.43
CA ARG A 97 -10.25 4.11 -0.22
C ARG A 97 -9.56 4.65 -1.48
N PHE A 98 -9.10 3.76 -2.35
CA PHE A 98 -8.45 4.12 -3.61
C PHE A 98 -9.32 3.80 -4.83
N GLU A 99 -10.63 3.70 -4.61
CA GLU A 99 -11.59 3.56 -5.69
C GLU A 99 -11.46 4.77 -6.64
N GLY A 100 -11.35 4.47 -7.94
CA GLY A 100 -11.23 5.51 -8.95
C GLY A 100 -9.92 6.32 -8.91
N ILE A 101 -8.86 5.87 -8.24
CA ILE A 101 -7.55 6.56 -8.22
C ILE A 101 -6.97 6.81 -9.63
N GLU A 102 -7.40 6.00 -10.60
CA GLU A 102 -6.99 6.08 -12.01
C GLU A 102 -7.91 7.00 -12.85
N THR A 103 -9.07 7.43 -12.35
CA THR A 103 -10.08 8.13 -13.16
C THR A 103 -9.72 9.60 -13.37
N GLN A 104 -10.14 10.15 -14.51
CA GLN A 104 -10.02 11.58 -14.78
C GLN A 104 -11.04 12.43 -13.99
N SER A 105 -12.15 11.83 -13.54
CA SER A 105 -13.22 12.55 -12.85
C SER A 105 -12.93 12.84 -11.38
N LEU A 106 -12.28 11.93 -10.67
CA LEU A 106 -12.01 12.07 -9.23
C LEU A 106 -10.59 12.58 -8.98
N PHE A 107 -9.60 11.94 -9.61
CA PHE A 107 -8.19 12.18 -9.31
C PHE A 107 -7.34 12.32 -10.58
N PRO A 108 -7.62 13.34 -11.42
CA PRO A 108 -6.95 13.50 -12.72
C PRO A 108 -5.43 13.66 -12.59
N TYR A 109 -4.94 14.26 -11.49
CA TYR A 109 -3.52 14.51 -11.28
C TYR A 109 -2.69 13.21 -11.11
N PHE A 110 -3.22 12.18 -10.44
CA PHE A 110 -2.49 10.91 -10.26
C PHE A 110 -2.36 10.16 -11.58
N SER A 111 -3.47 10.03 -12.31
CA SER A 111 -3.51 9.36 -13.61
C SER A 111 -2.70 10.10 -14.66
N ARG A 112 -2.83 11.43 -14.76
CA ARG A 112 -2.02 12.23 -15.70
C ARG A 112 -0.54 12.19 -15.38
N ALA A 113 -0.14 12.36 -14.12
CA ALA A 113 1.27 12.30 -13.74
C ALA A 113 1.88 10.90 -13.98
N THR A 114 1.12 9.84 -13.72
CA THR A 114 1.53 8.47 -14.01
C THR A 114 1.71 8.25 -15.51
N LEU A 115 0.77 8.75 -16.33
CA LEU A 115 0.83 8.60 -17.78
C LEU A 115 2.02 9.36 -18.39
N LEU A 116 2.32 10.55 -17.87
CA LEU A 116 3.42 11.39 -18.34
C LEU A 116 4.79 10.86 -17.94
N ASP A 117 4.88 10.00 -16.92
CA ASP A 117 6.13 9.38 -16.51
C ASP A 117 6.54 8.28 -17.50
N PRO A 118 7.68 8.41 -18.20
CA PRO A 118 8.11 7.47 -19.23
C PRO A 118 8.30 6.04 -18.72
N ARG A 119 8.53 5.86 -17.41
CA ARG A 119 8.71 4.56 -16.77
C ARG A 119 7.42 3.75 -16.67
N PHE A 120 6.27 4.43 -16.74
CA PHE A 120 4.96 3.86 -16.45
C PHE A 120 4.04 3.91 -17.67
N LYS A 121 3.75 5.13 -18.16
CA LYS A 121 2.78 5.36 -19.24
C LYS A 121 1.47 4.62 -18.97
N LYS A 122 0.84 4.04 -20.01
CA LYS A 122 -0.38 3.24 -19.89
C LYS A 122 -0.18 1.92 -19.15
N ALA A 123 1.03 1.37 -19.10
CA ALA A 123 1.31 0.06 -18.52
C ALA A 123 1.11 0.00 -17.00
N ALA A 124 1.13 1.15 -16.32
CA ALA A 124 0.89 1.24 -14.89
C ALA A 124 -0.60 1.28 -14.51
N PHE A 125 -1.52 1.36 -15.45
CA PHE A 125 -2.96 1.38 -15.17
C PHE A 125 -3.53 -0.03 -15.11
N GLY A 126 -4.60 -0.23 -14.34
CA GLY A 126 -5.37 -1.47 -14.40
C GLY A 126 -6.53 -1.46 -15.33
N VAL A 127 -7.06 -0.28 -15.56
CA VAL A 127 -8.21 -0.09 -16.43
C VAL A 127 -7.72 0.67 -17.64
N GLU A 128 -7.63 -0.02 -18.77
CA GLU A 128 -7.16 0.54 -20.03
C GLU A 128 -7.99 1.76 -20.48
N GLN A 129 -9.28 1.75 -20.16
CA GLN A 129 -10.18 2.88 -20.39
C GLN A 129 -9.72 4.14 -19.65
N ASN A 130 -9.33 4.02 -18.37
CA ASN A 130 -8.85 5.15 -17.58
C ASN A 130 -7.54 5.72 -18.14
N ALA A 131 -6.63 4.85 -18.59
CA ALA A 131 -5.39 5.25 -19.24
C ALA A 131 -5.65 6.04 -20.54
N SER A 132 -6.59 5.56 -21.35
CA SER A 132 -6.98 6.19 -22.61
C SER A 132 -7.76 7.48 -22.41
N GLU A 133 -8.52 7.61 -21.34
CA GLU A 133 -9.18 8.86 -20.94
C GLU A 133 -8.17 9.91 -20.46
N ALA A 134 -7.18 9.50 -19.66
CA ALA A 134 -6.08 10.37 -19.25
C ALA A 134 -5.28 10.91 -20.44
N GLU A 135 -5.01 10.07 -21.43
CA GLU A 135 -4.31 10.48 -22.65
C GLU A 135 -5.12 11.50 -23.45
N ARG A 136 -6.41 11.23 -23.70
CA ARG A 136 -7.31 12.15 -24.41
C ARG A 136 -7.43 13.49 -23.70
N SER A 137 -7.54 13.49 -22.38
CA SER A 137 -7.58 14.69 -21.53
C SER A 137 -6.35 15.56 -21.74
N ILE A 138 -5.15 14.97 -21.69
CA ILE A 138 -3.88 15.69 -21.88
C ILE A 138 -3.75 16.22 -23.31
N ILE A 139 -4.08 15.42 -24.33
CA ILE A 139 -4.02 15.85 -25.73
C ILE A 139 -4.95 17.04 -25.98
N SER A 140 -6.18 16.99 -25.46
CA SER A 140 -7.14 18.09 -25.57
C SER A 140 -6.62 19.37 -24.92
N GLU A 141 -6.03 19.26 -23.74
CA GLU A 141 -5.43 20.39 -23.04
C GLU A 141 -4.26 20.99 -23.84
N ILE A 142 -3.35 20.18 -24.36
CA ILE A 142 -2.24 20.65 -25.19
C ILE A 142 -2.75 21.34 -26.46
N ALA A 143 -3.72 20.74 -27.16
CA ALA A 143 -4.30 21.31 -28.37
C ALA A 143 -4.90 22.71 -28.10
N SER A 144 -5.56 22.88 -26.95
CA SER A 144 -6.12 24.18 -26.54
C SER A 144 -5.07 25.27 -26.29
N LEU A 145 -3.85 24.87 -25.91
CA LEU A 145 -2.72 25.79 -25.69
C LEU A 145 -2.02 26.16 -26.99
N THR A 146 -1.99 25.27 -27.97
CA THR A 146 -1.35 25.51 -29.27
C THR A 146 -2.19 26.34 -30.25
N HIS A 147 -3.50 26.46 -30.02
CA HIS A 147 -4.40 27.30 -30.83
C HIS A 147 -4.57 28.73 -30.27
N ARG A 148 -3.64 29.19 -29.41
CA ARG A 148 -3.55 30.58 -28.92
C ARG A 148 -2.47 31.36 -29.66
#